data_AF-A0A436BGV1-F1
#
_entry.id   AF-A0A436BGV1-F1
#
_cell.length_a   1.000
_cell.length_b   1.000
_cell.length_c   1.000
_cell.angle_alpha   90.00
_cell.angle_beta   90.00
_cell.angle_gamma   90.00
#
_symmetry.space_group_name_H-M   'P 1'
#
loop_
_entity.id
_entity.type
_entity.pdbx_description
1 polymer ?
#
loop_
_entity_poly.entity_id
_entity_poly.type
_entity_poly.pdbx_seq_one_letter_code
_entity_poly.pdbx_strand_id
1 'polypeptide(L)'
;IADVILPTNFPGLDITPANLELQEYEYDTPLAMQDKTSNAGRQFFTRMAKALTEVDDRYDVVVVDCPPQLGYLTLTAMSAATSVLITVHPQMLDLMSMSQFLLMLGGILKTIKAAGAAIELDWFR
;
A
#
# COMPACT_ATOMS: atom_id res chain seq x y z
N ILE A 1 5.88 9.81 -10.67
CA ILE A 1 6.54 8.46 -10.56
C ILE A 1 7.35 8.09 -11.80
N ALA A 2 6.99 8.58 -12.99
CA ALA A 2 7.62 8.17 -14.25
C ALA A 2 9.16 8.29 -14.28
N ASP A 3 9.73 9.31 -13.62
CA ASP A 3 11.17 9.61 -13.63
C ASP A 3 12.03 8.68 -12.76
N VAL A 4 11.42 7.93 -11.84
CA VAL A 4 12.13 7.04 -10.90
C VAL A 4 12.03 5.56 -11.28
N ILE A 5 11.30 5.25 -12.36
CA ILE A 5 11.17 3.89 -12.88
C ILE A 5 12.45 3.49 -13.61
N LEU A 6 13.00 2.33 -13.25
CA LEU A 6 14.22 1.80 -13.85
C LEU A 6 13.93 0.49 -14.59
N PRO A 7 14.54 0.26 -15.76
CA PRO A 7 14.43 -1.01 -16.45
C PRO A 7 15.21 -2.10 -15.70
N THR A 8 14.73 -3.33 -15.77
CA THR A 8 15.47 -4.49 -15.28
C THR A 8 16.16 -5.25 -16.42
N ASN A 9 16.90 -6.30 -16.09
CA ASN A 9 17.48 -7.21 -17.09
C ASN A 9 16.42 -8.10 -17.77
N PHE A 10 15.16 -8.05 -17.31
CA PHE A 10 14.05 -8.82 -17.87
C PHE A 10 13.17 -7.90 -18.75
N PRO A 11 12.99 -8.24 -20.05
CA PRO A 11 12.10 -7.47 -20.92
C PRO A 11 10.66 -7.43 -20.38
N GLY A 12 10.07 -6.24 -20.39
CA GLY A 12 8.70 -6.02 -19.89
C GLY A 12 8.58 -5.97 -18.36
N LEU A 13 9.69 -5.98 -17.63
CA LEU A 13 9.72 -5.80 -16.19
C LEU A 13 10.56 -4.56 -15.84
N ASP A 14 9.88 -3.57 -15.30
CA ASP A 14 10.48 -2.38 -14.73
C ASP A 14 10.33 -2.40 -13.21
N ILE A 15 11.19 -1.66 -12.51
CA ILE A 15 11.19 -1.57 -11.05
C ILE A 15 11.28 -0.12 -10.58
N THR A 16 10.51 0.20 -9.55
CA THR A 16 10.72 1.42 -8.76
C THR A 16 11.46 1.03 -7.49
N PRO A 17 12.73 1.46 -7.29
CA PRO A 17 13.50 1.06 -6.13
C PRO A 17 12.94 1.68 -4.85
N ALA A 18 12.97 0.92 -3.76
CA ALA A 18 12.70 1.41 -2.41
C ALA A 18 14.00 1.84 -1.72
N ASN A 19 13.94 2.85 -0.86
CA ASN A 19 15.05 3.28 -0.03
C ASN A 19 14.61 3.43 1.44
N LEU A 20 15.58 3.57 2.36
CA LEU A 20 15.28 3.77 3.79
C LEU A 20 14.51 5.08 4.05
N GLU A 21 14.61 6.07 3.15
CA GLU A 21 13.89 7.34 3.27
C GLU A 21 12.37 7.13 3.17
N LEU A 22 11.90 6.04 2.55
CA LEU A 22 10.49 5.67 2.61
C LEU A 22 10.01 5.46 4.06
N GLN A 23 10.89 5.12 4.99
CA GLN A 23 10.51 5.03 6.41
C GLN A 23 10.13 6.40 6.98
N GLU A 24 10.66 7.51 6.46
CA GLU A 24 10.27 8.86 6.88
C GLU A 24 8.80 9.14 6.55
N TYR A 25 8.27 8.53 5.49
CA TYR A 25 6.86 8.58 5.15
C TYR A 25 5.96 8.08 6.29
N GLU A 26 6.41 7.13 7.12
CA GLU A 26 5.65 6.67 8.28
C GLU A 26 5.54 7.73 9.38
N TYR A 27 6.56 8.59 9.52
CA TYR A 27 6.66 9.61 10.56
C TYR A 27 6.07 10.96 10.15
N ASP A 28 6.31 11.39 8.91
CA ASP A 28 5.86 12.69 8.41
C ASP A 28 4.35 12.75 8.20
N THR A 29 3.74 11.60 7.94
CA THR A 29 2.30 11.46 7.70
C THR A 29 1.43 11.88 8.89
N PRO A 30 1.60 11.31 10.10
CA PRO A 30 0.81 11.72 11.25
C PRO A 30 1.05 13.18 11.62
N LEU A 31 2.26 13.72 11.39
CA LEU A 31 2.58 15.13 11.62
C LEU A 31 1.81 16.04 10.66
N ALA A 32 1.79 15.70 9.36
CA ALA A 32 1.01 16.43 8.35
C ALA A 32 -0.51 16.33 8.55
N MET A 33 -0.99 15.27 9.20
CA MET A 33 -2.41 15.10 9.57
C MET A 33 -2.84 15.94 10.79
N GLN A 34 -1.91 16.34 11.67
CA GLN A 34 -2.21 17.20 12.82
C GLN A 34 -2.45 18.66 12.41
N ASP A 35 -1.97 19.06 11.23
CA ASP A 35 -2.20 20.37 10.66
C ASP A 35 -3.61 20.45 10.06
N LYS A 36 -4.60 20.78 10.91
CA LYS A 36 -6.04 20.87 10.61
C LYS A 36 -6.41 21.87 9.51
N THR A 37 -5.44 22.64 9.03
CA THR A 37 -5.61 23.69 8.03
C THR A 37 -5.62 23.15 6.59
N SER A 38 -5.18 21.91 6.38
CA SER A 38 -5.07 21.30 5.05
C SER A 38 -5.96 20.06 4.91
N ASN A 39 -6.62 19.91 3.75
CA ASN A 39 -7.23 18.64 3.30
C ASN A 39 -6.18 17.50 3.12
N ALA A 40 -4.92 17.72 3.52
CA ALA A 40 -3.78 16.83 3.41
C ALA A 40 -4.04 15.42 3.96
N GLY A 41 -4.72 15.28 5.10
CA GLY A 41 -4.96 13.96 5.69
C GLY A 41 -5.82 13.03 4.82
N ARG A 42 -6.72 13.60 4.01
CA ARG A 42 -7.57 12.83 3.08
C ARG A 42 -6.89 12.56 1.74
N GLN A 43 -5.99 13.46 1.33
CA GLN A 43 -5.18 13.31 0.12
C GLN A 43 -4.02 12.32 0.31
N PHE A 44 -3.69 11.97 1.56
CA PHE A 44 -2.57 11.11 1.86
C PHE A 44 -2.79 9.65 1.42
N PHE A 45 -3.92 9.05 1.82
CA PHE A 45 -4.26 7.67 1.42
C PHE A 45 -4.33 7.49 -0.10
N THR A 46 -4.62 8.57 -0.83
CA THR A 46 -4.71 8.58 -2.29
C THR A 46 -3.41 9.00 -2.99
N ARG A 47 -2.32 9.33 -2.26
CA ARG A 47 -1.04 9.74 -2.88
C ARG A 47 -0.48 8.65 -3.77
N MET A 48 -0.45 7.41 -3.28
CA MET A 48 0.08 6.29 -4.06
C MET A 48 -0.80 6.01 -5.29
N ALA A 49 -2.12 5.96 -5.12
CA ALA A 49 -3.05 5.79 -6.23
C ALA A 49 -2.87 6.89 -7.30
N LYS A 50 -2.75 8.15 -6.89
CA LYS A 50 -2.51 9.29 -7.78
C LYS A 50 -1.17 9.18 -8.52
N ALA A 51 -0.11 8.75 -7.82
CA ALA A 51 1.19 8.54 -8.44
C ALA A 51 1.14 7.43 -9.49
N LEU A 52 0.41 6.34 -9.22
CA LEU A 52 0.22 5.24 -10.18
C LEU A 52 -0.61 5.66 -11.39
N THR A 53 -1.58 6.57 -11.24
CA THR A 53 -2.36 7.11 -12.38
C THR A 53 -1.48 7.77 -13.45
N GLU A 54 -0.31 8.31 -13.10
CA GLU A 54 0.62 8.91 -14.06
C GLU A 54 1.23 7.91 -15.04
N VAL A 55 1.16 6.62 -14.74
CA VAL A 55 1.76 5.53 -15.54
C VAL A 55 0.78 4.39 -15.81
N ASP A 56 -0.52 4.66 -15.65
CA ASP A 56 -1.60 3.69 -15.83
C ASP A 56 -1.65 3.11 -17.25
N ASP A 57 -1.29 3.92 -18.26
CA ASP A 57 -1.24 3.53 -19.67
C ASP A 57 0.00 2.72 -20.05
N ARG A 58 0.96 2.55 -19.12
CA ARG A 58 2.26 1.91 -19.38
C ARG A 58 2.37 0.46 -18.90
N TYR A 59 1.52 0.03 -17.97
CA TYR A 59 1.64 -1.28 -17.31
C TYR A 59 0.29 -1.97 -17.17
N ASP A 60 0.25 -3.25 -17.55
CA ASP A 60 -0.93 -4.09 -17.34
C ASP A 60 -1.07 -4.54 -15.87
N VAL A 61 0.05 -4.69 -15.16
CA VAL A 61 0.11 -5.20 -13.79
C VAL A 61 1.16 -4.43 -12.99
N VAL A 62 0.77 -4.00 -11.79
CA VAL A 62 1.68 -3.40 -10.80
C VAL A 62 1.70 -4.27 -9.56
N VAL A 63 2.89 -4.73 -9.17
CA VAL A 63 3.10 -5.44 -7.91
C VAL A 63 3.70 -4.49 -6.91
N VAL A 64 3.05 -4.36 -5.76
CA VAL A 64 3.54 -3.55 -4.64
C VAL A 64 4.02 -4.48 -3.53
N ASP A 65 5.31 -4.46 -3.25
CA ASP A 65 5.90 -5.15 -2.11
C ASP A 65 5.93 -4.19 -0.92
N CYS A 66 5.25 -4.56 0.17
CA CYS A 66 5.16 -3.74 1.38
C CYS A 66 5.82 -4.46 2.56
N PRO A 67 6.41 -3.71 3.51
CA PRO A 67 6.89 -4.31 4.74
C PRO A 67 5.73 -4.98 5.50
N PRO A 68 5.99 -5.99 6.35
CA PRO A 68 4.95 -6.71 7.09
C PRO A 68 4.22 -5.83 8.15
N GLN A 69 4.65 -4.58 8.32
CA GLN A 69 4.08 -3.64 9.25
C GLN A 69 2.86 -2.96 8.62
N LEU A 70 1.76 -2.85 9.37
CA LEU A 70 0.56 -2.10 8.92
C LEU A 70 0.71 -0.60 9.23
N GLY A 71 1.80 -0.03 8.72
CA GLY A 71 2.06 1.41 8.72
C GLY A 71 1.34 2.13 7.58
N TYR A 72 1.47 3.45 7.55
CA TYR A 72 0.89 4.33 6.55
C TYR A 72 1.28 3.96 5.11
N LEU A 73 2.51 3.50 4.85
CA LEU A 73 2.93 2.98 3.54
C LEU A 73 2.03 1.84 3.10
N THR A 74 1.94 0.81 3.93
CA THR A 74 1.13 -0.39 3.66
C THR A 74 -0.34 -0.03 3.50
N LEU A 75 -0.86 0.90 4.29
CA LEU A 75 -2.25 1.37 4.15
C LEU A 75 -2.50 2.13 2.85
N THR A 76 -1.57 2.98 2.41
CA THR A 76 -1.69 3.67 1.12
C THR A 76 -1.57 2.71 -0.06
N ALA A 77 -0.70 1.71 0.05
CA ALA A 77 -0.60 0.63 -0.93
C ALA A 77 -1.89 -0.18 -1.03
N MET A 78 -2.46 -0.58 0.11
CA MET A 78 -3.74 -1.27 0.16
C MET A 78 -4.91 -0.44 -0.38
N SER A 79 -4.88 0.88 -0.19
CA SER A 79 -5.90 1.77 -0.76
C SER A 79 -5.75 1.95 -2.27
N ALA A 80 -4.55 1.76 -2.82
CA ALA A 80 -4.30 1.84 -4.26
C ALA A 80 -4.42 0.48 -4.97
N ALA A 81 -4.32 -0.64 -4.22
CA ALA A 81 -4.34 -1.98 -4.76
C ALA A 81 -5.77 -2.47 -5.06
N THR A 82 -5.93 -3.13 -6.20
CA THR A 82 -7.17 -3.82 -6.60
C THR A 82 -7.30 -5.20 -5.97
N SER A 83 -6.19 -5.83 -5.60
CA SER A 83 -6.14 -7.18 -5.04
C SER A 83 -4.96 -7.30 -4.08
N VAL A 84 -5.11 -8.17 -3.08
CA VAL A 84 -4.04 -8.45 -2.11
C VAL A 84 -3.72 -9.93 -2.18
N LEU A 85 -2.45 -10.24 -2.45
CA LEU A 85 -1.92 -11.60 -2.48
C LEU A 85 -1.18 -11.89 -1.17
N ILE A 86 -1.58 -12.95 -0.47
CA ILE A 86 -0.99 -13.35 0.80
C ILE A 86 -0.42 -14.76 0.67
N THR A 87 0.89 -14.90 0.82
CA THR A 87 1.56 -16.21 0.81
C THR A 87 1.74 -16.74 2.21
N VAL A 88 1.26 -17.97 2.47
CA VAL A 88 1.36 -18.64 3.77
C VAL A 88 2.21 -19.90 3.66
N HIS A 89 3.10 -20.10 4.63
CA HIS A 89 3.80 -21.37 4.78
C HIS A 89 2.84 -22.39 5.44
N PRO A 90 2.80 -23.65 4.96
CA PRO A 90 1.87 -24.66 5.46
C PRO A 90 2.34 -25.27 6.79
N GLN A 91 2.58 -24.42 7.79
CA GLN A 91 2.92 -24.82 9.14
C GLN A 91 1.84 -24.33 10.12
N MET A 92 1.58 -25.11 11.16
CA MET A 92 0.49 -24.81 12.11
C MET A 92 0.67 -23.44 12.78
N LEU A 93 1.91 -23.08 13.15
CA LEU A 93 2.20 -21.80 13.79
C LEU A 93 1.98 -20.62 12.84
N ASP A 94 2.39 -20.77 11.58
CA ASP A 94 2.21 -19.75 10.55
C ASP A 94 0.74 -19.51 10.24
N LEU A 95 -0.06 -20.59 10.13
CA LEU A 95 -1.51 -20.52 9.94
C LEU A 95 -2.20 -19.77 11.08
N MET A 96 -1.80 -20.04 12.33
CA MET A 96 -2.36 -19.35 13.51
C MET A 96 -2.00 -17.86 13.53
N SER A 97 -0.74 -17.52 13.27
CA SER A 97 -0.28 -16.13 13.18
C SER A 97 -1.01 -15.37 12.07
N MET A 98 -1.20 -16.01 10.92
CA MET A 98 -1.84 -15.41 9.77
C MET A 98 -3.32 -15.20 9.95
N SER A 99 -4.02 -16.11 10.63
CA SER A 99 -5.40 -15.88 11.06
C SER A 99 -5.53 -14.60 11.91
N GLN A 100 -4.62 -14.41 12.87
CA GLN A 100 -4.61 -13.22 13.72
C GLN A 100 -4.29 -11.94 12.93
N PHE A 101 -3.34 -12.01 12.00
CA PHE A 101 -3.00 -10.91 11.10
C PHE A 101 -4.21 -10.49 10.24
N LEU A 102 -4.89 -11.45 9.60
CA LEU A 102 -6.05 -11.20 8.76
C LEU A 102 -7.21 -10.55 9.54
N LEU A 103 -7.45 -10.99 10.78
CA LEU A 103 -8.45 -10.37 11.66
C LEU A 103 -8.11 -8.90 11.97
N MET A 104 -6.85 -8.64 12.28
CA MET A 104 -6.35 -7.31 12.61
C MET A 104 -6.39 -6.37 11.40
N LEU A 105 -5.98 -6.88 10.24
CA LEU A 105 -6.07 -6.23 8.94
C LEU A 105 -7.52 -5.82 8.62
N GLY A 106 -8.47 -6.75 8.77
CA GLY A 106 -9.89 -6.48 8.57
C GLY A 106 -10.43 -5.39 9.51
N GLY A 107 -9.95 -5.33 10.75
CA GLY A 107 -10.27 -4.25 11.70
C GLY A 107 -9.75 -2.88 11.25
N ILE A 108 -8.52 -2.83 10.76
CA ILE A 108 -7.90 -1.58 10.28
C ILE A 108 -8.58 -1.10 9.00
N LEU A 109 -8.82 -1.99 8.04
CA LEU A 109 -9.52 -1.64 6.79
C LEU A 109 -10.93 -1.07 7.04
N LYS A 110 -11.66 -1.60 8.02
CA LYS A 110 -12.97 -1.04 8.42
C LYS A 110 -12.84 0.39 8.94
N THR A 111 -11.83 0.65 9.76
CA THR A 111 -11.56 1.99 10.31
C THR A 111 -11.19 2.98 9.20
N ILE A 112 -10.37 2.55 8.25
CA ILE A 112 -9.94 3.37 7.11
C ILE A 112 -11.12 3.67 6.17
N LYS A 113 -11.98 2.68 5.91
CA LYS A 113 -13.22 2.90 5.14
C LYS A 113 -14.13 3.90 5.83
N ALA A 114 -14.24 3.84 7.17
CA ALA A 114 -15.00 4.82 7.95
C ALA A 114 -14.39 6.24 7.90
N ALA A 115 -13.06 6.36 7.75
CA ALA A 115 -12.36 7.62 7.53
C ALA A 115 -12.52 8.19 6.10
N GLY A 116 -13.17 7.44 5.19
CA GLY A 116 -13.54 7.90 3.86
C GLY A 116 -12.52 7.58 2.76
N ALA A 117 -11.65 6.60 2.95
CA ALA A 117 -10.83 6.06 1.86
C ALA A 117 -11.67 5.08 1.01
N ALA A 118 -11.54 5.19 -0.31
CA ALA A 118 -12.12 4.22 -1.23
C ALA A 118 -11.20 3.00 -1.27
N ILE A 119 -11.64 1.90 -0.66
CA ILE A 119 -10.98 0.60 -0.74
C ILE A 119 -11.82 -0.28 -1.66
N GLU A 120 -11.36 -0.44 -2.90
CA GLU A 120 -11.94 -1.31 -3.92
C GLU A 120 -11.07 -2.56 -4.08
N LEU A 121 -11.18 -3.46 -3.09
CA LEU A 121 -10.54 -4.77 -3.15
C LEU A 121 -11.52 -5.77 -3.79
N ASP A 122 -11.35 -6.02 -5.09
CA ASP A 122 -12.16 -7.00 -5.84
C ASP A 122 -11.79 -8.44 -5.49
N TRP A 123 -10.56 -8.67 -5.04
CA TRP A 123 -10.03 -10.00 -4.74
C TRP A 123 -9.22 -10.01 -3.43
N PHE A 124 -9.84 -10.57 -2.39
CA PHE A 124 -9.21 -10.89 -1.12
C PHE A 124 -9.36 -12.40 -0.89
N ARG A 125 -8.32 -13.19 -1.16
CA ARG A 125 -8.31 -14.65 -1.00
C ARG A 125 -7.05 -15.13 -0.29
#